data_AF-A0A9P5VYS6-F1
#
_entry.id   AF-A0A9P5VYS6-F1
#
_cell.length_a   1.000
_cell.length_b   1.000
_cell.length_c   1.000
_cell.angle_alpha   90.00
_cell.angle_beta   90.00
_cell.angle_gamma   90.00
#
_symmetry.space_group_name_H-M   'P 1'
#
loop_
_entity.id
_entity.type
_entity.pdbx_description
1 polymer ?
#
loop_
_entity_poly.entity_id
_entity_poly.type
_entity_poly.pdbx_seq_one_letter_code
_entity_poly.pdbx_strand_id
1 'polypeptide(L)'
;MAAELSASSGKGTPAPFAHSNVHLIRALSQDIIQRTWTNNKDEWGKTLDIETYYARERHLAEQDFAQNNKLKCWVLVPKTFDPEHPDFDQILSAVETYERPGIVATKDQGLKDVLCVSIASVFCPVRYRGHGYATLMME
;
A
#
# COMPACT_ATOMS: atom_id res chain seq x y z
N MET A 1 -32.70 1.02 -5.77
CA MET A 1 -32.28 2.43 -5.68
C MET A 1 -30.77 2.43 -5.77
N ALA A 2 -30.22 2.68 -6.96
CA ALA A 2 -28.78 2.66 -7.18
C ALA A 2 -28.20 3.98 -6.67
N ALA A 3 -27.29 3.93 -5.71
CA ALA A 3 -26.53 5.09 -5.28
C ALA A 3 -25.46 5.40 -6.33
N GLU A 4 -25.56 6.56 -6.96
CA GLU A 4 -24.50 7.11 -7.82
C GLU A 4 -23.23 7.33 -7.00
N LEU A 5 -22.19 6.56 -7.29
CA LEU A 5 -20.84 6.89 -6.88
C LEU A 5 -20.35 8.04 -7.75
N SER A 6 -20.53 9.27 -7.26
CA SER A 6 -19.88 10.46 -7.80
C SER A 6 -18.36 10.30 -7.65
N ALA A 7 -17.71 9.89 -8.73
CA ALA A 7 -16.26 10.06 -8.88
C ALA A 7 -15.97 11.56 -9.06
N SER A 8 -15.79 12.27 -7.96
CA SER A 8 -15.20 13.61 -7.97
C SER A 8 -13.76 13.48 -8.46
N SER A 9 -13.52 13.76 -9.74
CA SER A 9 -12.17 13.99 -10.24
C SER A 9 -11.60 15.22 -9.52
N GLY A 10 -10.70 15.00 -8.56
CA GLY A 10 -10.02 16.04 -7.75
C GLY A 10 -9.06 16.93 -8.54
N LYS A 11 -9.42 17.33 -9.77
CA LYS A 11 -8.70 18.37 -10.51
C LYS A 11 -9.19 19.73 -10.01
N GLY A 12 -8.58 20.24 -8.93
CA GLY A 12 -8.82 21.61 -8.50
C GLY A 12 -8.35 21.97 -7.09
N THR A 13 -8.31 21.01 -6.16
CA THR A 13 -7.82 21.25 -4.81
C THR A 13 -6.29 21.07 -4.76
N PRO A 14 -5.53 21.99 -4.16
CA PRO A 14 -4.11 21.79 -3.93
C PRO A 14 -3.86 20.52 -3.11
N ALA A 15 -2.78 19.80 -3.45
CA ALA A 15 -2.34 18.67 -2.65
C ALA A 15 -2.04 19.14 -1.21
N PRO A 16 -2.50 18.41 -0.18
CA PRO A 16 -2.31 18.83 1.21
C PRO A 16 -0.83 18.82 1.63
N PHE A 17 -0.01 17.99 0.98
CA PHE A 17 1.44 17.94 1.19
C PHE A 17 2.18 18.05 -0.15
N ALA A 18 3.13 18.97 -0.25
CA ALA A 18 4.02 19.03 -1.40
C ALA A 18 4.84 17.72 -1.53
N HIS A 19 5.14 17.28 -2.75
CA HIS A 19 5.91 16.05 -2.99
C HIS A 19 7.30 16.09 -2.34
N SER A 20 7.92 17.28 -2.23
CA SER A 20 9.19 17.47 -1.52
C SER A 20 9.12 17.23 0.00
N ASN A 21 7.91 17.22 0.57
CA ASN A 21 7.64 17.15 2.01
C ASN A 21 7.01 15.82 2.43
N VAL A 22 7.03 14.82 1.55
CA VAL A 22 6.62 13.45 1.88
C VAL A 22 7.80 12.51 1.70
N HIS A 23 7.71 11.33 2.30
CA HIS A 23 8.71 10.27 2.15
C HIS A 23 8.06 8.89 2.26
N LEU A 24 8.75 7.89 1.72
CA LEU A 24 8.36 6.49 1.86
C LEU A 24 9.04 5.91 3.10
N ILE A 25 8.25 5.32 3.99
CA ILE A 25 8.78 4.58 5.14
C ILE A 25 8.27 3.15 5.12
N ARG A 26 9.06 2.25 5.72
CA ARG A 26 8.61 0.89 5.98
C ARG A 26 7.70 0.89 7.21
N ALA A 27 6.48 0.37 7.08
CA ALA A 27 5.58 0.18 8.22
C ALA A 27 6.05 -1.03 9.04
N LEU A 28 6.32 -0.80 10.33
CA LEU A 28 6.68 -1.84 11.30
C LEU A 28 5.62 -2.02 12.38
N SER A 29 4.90 -0.95 12.73
CA SER A 29 3.78 -0.99 13.65
C SER A 29 2.59 -1.74 13.04
N GLN A 30 2.02 -2.67 13.80
CA GLN A 30 0.82 -3.40 13.40
C GLN A 30 -0.38 -2.46 13.20
N ASP A 31 -0.46 -1.36 13.95
CA ASP A 31 -1.56 -0.41 13.80
C ASP A 31 -1.46 0.37 12.49
N ILE A 32 -0.23 0.76 12.08
CA ILE A 32 0.01 1.40 10.78
C ILE A 32 -0.34 0.43 9.65
N ILE A 33 0.08 -0.84 9.76
CA ILE A 33 -0.23 -1.88 8.76
C ILE A 33 -1.74 -2.09 8.68
N GLN A 34 -2.42 -2.31 9.81
CA GLN A 34 -3.87 -2.51 9.86
C GLN A 34 -4.63 -1.30 9.31
N ARG A 35 -4.13 -0.08 9.51
CA ARG A 35 -4.71 1.12 8.91
C ARG A 35 -4.68 1.07 7.38
N THR A 36 -3.65 0.50 6.77
CA THR A 36 -3.62 0.35 5.30
C THR A 36 -4.74 -0.57 4.80
N TRP A 37 -5.08 -1.60 5.59
CA TRP A 37 -6.23 -2.48 5.34
C TRP A 37 -7.55 -1.73 5.51
N THR A 38 -7.68 -0.87 6.52
CA THR A 38 -8.87 -0.01 6.66
C THR A 38 -9.07 0.85 5.41
N ASN A 39 -7.99 1.41 4.87
CA ASN A 39 -8.04 2.29 3.71
C ASN A 39 -8.52 1.56 2.45
N ASN A 40 -8.10 0.31 2.25
CA ASN A 40 -8.39 -0.46 1.04
C ASN A 40 -9.62 -1.39 1.15
N LYS A 41 -10.19 -1.52 2.36
CA LYS A 41 -11.30 -2.41 2.71
C LYS A 41 -12.50 -2.31 1.77
N ASP A 42 -12.94 -1.10 1.46
CA ASP A 42 -14.17 -0.91 0.66
C ASP A 42 -14.01 -1.41 -0.77
N GLU A 43 -12.77 -1.44 -1.28
CA GLU A 43 -12.44 -1.81 -2.65
C GLU A 43 -12.14 -3.32 -2.75
N TRP A 44 -11.50 -3.91 -1.74
CA TRP A 44 -11.03 -5.31 -1.79
C TRP A 44 -11.73 -6.27 -0.82
N GLY A 45 -12.65 -5.77 -0.01
CA GLY A 45 -13.37 -6.53 1.01
C GLY A 45 -14.83 -6.13 1.12
N LYS A 46 -15.42 -5.60 0.04
CA LYS A 46 -16.75 -4.97 0.04
C LYS A 46 -17.86 -5.74 0.77
N THR A 47 -17.83 -7.07 0.74
CA THR A 47 -18.84 -7.94 1.36
C THR A 47 -18.51 -8.42 2.78
N LEU A 48 -17.31 -8.13 3.26
CA LEU A 48 -16.85 -8.51 4.60
C LEU A 48 -17.12 -7.36 5.57
N ASP A 49 -17.40 -7.65 6.84
CA ASP A 49 -17.23 -6.64 7.89
C ASP A 49 -15.73 -6.36 8.11
N ILE A 50 -15.42 -5.30 8.87
CA ILE A 50 -14.04 -4.85 9.04
C ILE A 50 -13.17 -5.85 9.81
N GLU A 51 -13.73 -6.55 10.79
CA GLU A 51 -12.97 -7.51 11.60
C GLU A 51 -12.68 -8.78 10.82
N THR A 52 -13.65 -9.28 10.06
CA THR A 52 -13.46 -10.40 9.13
C THR A 52 -12.41 -10.07 8.07
N TYR A 53 -12.39 -8.83 7.58
CA TYR A 53 -11.35 -8.38 6.66
C TYR A 53 -9.96 -8.37 7.30
N TYR A 54 -9.82 -7.79 8.49
CA TYR A 54 -8.54 -7.81 9.21
C TYR A 54 -8.06 -9.23 9.51
N ALA A 55 -8.97 -10.13 9.88
CA ALA A 55 -8.63 -11.54 10.09
C ALA A 55 -8.10 -12.18 8.80
N ARG A 56 -8.71 -11.89 7.65
CA ARG A 56 -8.22 -12.32 6.34
C ARG A 56 -6.82 -11.79 6.05
N GLU A 57 -6.58 -10.50 6.22
CA GLU A 57 -5.27 -9.89 5.93
C GLU A 57 -4.16 -10.45 6.84
N ARG A 58 -4.46 -10.64 8.14
CA ARG A 58 -3.55 -11.32 9.07
C ARG A 58 -3.23 -12.74 8.61
N HIS A 59 -4.26 -13.51 8.26
CA HIS A 59 -4.08 -14.88 7.77
C HIS A 59 -3.22 -14.94 6.50
N LEU A 60 -3.41 -14.01 5.55
CA LEU A 60 -2.59 -13.92 4.34
C LEU A 60 -1.13 -13.57 4.65
N ALA A 61 -0.89 -12.69 5.63
CA ALA A 61 0.45 -12.31 6.07
C ALA A 61 1.21 -13.44 6.78
N GLU A 62 0.50 -14.42 7.35
CA GLU A 62 1.07 -15.60 8.03
C GLU A 62 1.47 -16.73 7.08
N GLN A 63 1.08 -16.68 5.80
CA GLN A 63 1.40 -17.74 4.85
C GLN A 63 2.91 -17.82 4.58
N ASP A 64 3.43 -19.01 4.25
CA ASP A 64 4.85 -19.26 3.94
C ASP A 64 5.46 -18.32 2.90
N PHE A 65 4.62 -17.87 1.98
CA PHE A 65 4.99 -16.93 0.93
C PHE A 65 5.18 -15.50 1.44
N ALA A 66 4.51 -15.12 2.53
CA ALA A 66 4.45 -13.76 3.07
C ALA A 66 5.30 -13.60 4.34
N GLN A 67 5.41 -14.64 5.16
CA GLN A 67 6.10 -14.58 6.45
C GLN A 67 7.63 -14.43 6.31
N ASN A 68 8.32 -14.35 7.46
CA ASN A 68 9.78 -14.24 7.53
C ASN A 68 10.32 -13.05 6.72
N ASN A 69 9.69 -11.87 6.88
CA ASN A 69 10.12 -10.62 6.25
C ASN A 69 10.01 -10.58 4.72
N LYS A 70 9.32 -11.56 4.09
CA LYS A 70 9.09 -11.58 2.64
C LYS A 70 8.04 -10.56 2.22
N LEU A 71 6.97 -10.41 3.00
CA LEU A 71 6.01 -9.32 2.87
C LEU A 71 6.50 -8.08 3.63
N LYS A 72 6.55 -6.95 2.94
CA LYS A 72 6.88 -5.64 3.51
C LYS A 72 5.78 -4.65 3.13
N CYS A 73 5.22 -3.96 4.11
CA CYS A 73 4.29 -2.85 3.91
C CYS A 73 5.07 -1.54 3.95
N TRP A 74 4.78 -0.66 2.99
CA TRP A 74 5.37 0.66 2.85
C TRP A 74 4.25 1.69 2.81
N VAL A 75 4.46 2.83 3.47
CA VAL A 75 3.51 3.93 3.48
C VAL A 75 4.21 5.22 3.06
N LEU A 76 3.54 5.98 2.20
CA LEU A 76 3.94 7.34 1.84
C LEU A 76 3.26 8.30 2.80
N VAL A 77 4.06 9.05 3.55
CA VAL A 77 3.61 9.91 4.64
C VAL A 77 4.33 11.28 4.59
N PRO A 78 3.79 12.33 5.21
CA PRO A 78 4.51 13.58 5.41
C PRO A 78 5.79 13.36 6.23
N LYS A 79 6.82 14.16 6.00
CA LYS A 79 8.07 14.10 6.79
C LYS A 79 7.89 14.40 8.29
N THR A 80 6.75 14.99 8.66
CA THR A 80 6.35 15.26 10.04
C THR A 80 5.63 14.10 10.72
N PHE A 81 5.37 13.01 9.98
CA PHE A 81 4.70 11.83 10.52
C PHE A 81 5.56 11.17 11.60
N ASP A 82 4.99 10.98 12.80
CA ASP A 82 5.61 10.26 13.90
C ASP A 82 5.08 8.82 13.94
N PRO A 83 5.90 7.78 13.62
CA PRO A 83 5.47 6.39 13.68
C PRO A 83 5.09 5.90 15.08
N GLU A 84 5.58 6.56 16.14
CA GLU A 84 5.28 6.20 17.53
C GLU A 84 3.92 6.78 17.98
N HIS A 85 3.50 7.90 17.38
CA HIS A 85 2.20 8.54 17.61
C HIS A 85 1.50 8.87 16.27
N PRO A 86 1.11 7.84 15.50
CA PRO A 86 0.72 8.02 14.11
C PRO A 86 -0.62 8.75 13.97
N ASP A 87 -0.61 9.85 13.22
CA ASP A 87 -1.83 10.37 12.60
C ASP A 87 -2.15 9.51 11.37
N PHE A 88 -2.99 8.50 11.58
CA PHE A 88 -3.40 7.56 10.55
C PHE A 88 -4.07 8.20 9.33
N ASP A 89 -4.57 9.44 9.44
CA ASP A 89 -5.12 10.15 8.29
C ASP A 89 -4.05 10.66 7.34
N GLN A 90 -2.80 10.74 7.77
CA GLN A 90 -1.63 11.16 6.98
C GLN A 90 -0.96 10.03 6.20
N ILE A 91 -1.56 8.83 6.14
CA ILE A 91 -1.15 7.79 5.19
C ILE A 91 -1.71 8.16 3.80
N LEU A 92 -0.83 8.69 2.93
CA LEU A 92 -1.18 9.27 1.64
C LEU A 92 -1.34 8.21 0.54
N SER A 93 -0.53 7.16 0.63
CA SER A 93 -0.57 5.97 -0.20
C SER A 93 0.11 4.83 0.56
N ALA A 94 -0.21 3.59 0.22
CA ALA A 94 0.43 2.39 0.74
C ALA A 94 0.78 1.44 -0.40
N VAL A 95 1.82 0.63 -0.24
CA VAL A 95 2.16 -0.48 -1.13
C VAL A 95 2.71 -1.64 -0.32
N GLU A 96 2.35 -2.86 -0.71
CA GLU A 96 2.99 -4.06 -0.22
C GLU A 96 3.93 -4.64 -1.27
N THR A 97 5.07 -5.15 -0.82
CA THR A 97 6.05 -5.83 -1.68
C THR A 97 6.33 -7.22 -1.14
N TYR A 98 6.41 -8.20 -2.04
CA TYR A 98 6.85 -9.56 -1.72
C TYR A 98 8.25 -9.84 -2.29
N GLU A 99 9.14 -10.33 -1.45
CA GLU A 99 10.43 -10.86 -1.85
C GLU A 99 10.34 -12.37 -2.11
N ARG A 100 10.70 -12.82 -3.31
CA ARG A 100 10.61 -14.24 -3.69
C ARG A 100 11.73 -14.65 -4.65
N PRO A 101 12.18 -15.92 -4.61
CA PRO A 101 13.04 -16.44 -5.67
C PRO A 101 12.28 -16.46 -7.01
N GLY A 102 13.01 -16.26 -8.09
CA GLY A 102 12.50 -16.33 -9.45
C GLY A 102 13.57 -16.80 -10.42
N ILE A 103 13.17 -17.06 -11.66
CA ILE A 103 14.07 -17.46 -12.73
C ILE A 103 13.83 -16.53 -13.91
N VAL A 104 14.91 -15.94 -14.46
CA VAL A 104 14.85 -15.15 -15.70
C VAL A 104 15.57 -15.89 -16.82
N ALA A 105 14.97 -15.90 -18.00
CA ALA A 105 15.57 -16.42 -19.22
C ALA A 105 16.02 -15.24 -20.08
N THR A 106 17.30 -15.19 -20.42
CA THR A 106 17.84 -14.19 -21.35
C THR A 106 18.45 -14.86 -22.56
N LYS A 107 18.35 -14.23 -23.73
CA LYS A 107 18.89 -14.77 -24.98
C LYS A 107 20.38 -15.09 -24.88
N ASP A 108 21.13 -14.23 -24.17
CA ASP A 108 22.59 -14.30 -24.14
C ASP A 108 23.13 -15.10 -22.94
N GLN A 109 22.33 -15.30 -21.89
CA GLN A 109 22.82 -15.88 -20.62
C GLN A 109 22.00 -17.09 -20.13
N GLY A 110 21.01 -17.55 -20.89
CA GLY A 110 20.18 -18.70 -20.53
C GLY A 110 19.30 -18.44 -19.30
N LEU A 111 19.05 -19.49 -18.51
CA LEU A 111 18.27 -19.41 -17.27
C LEU A 111 19.16 -18.95 -16.10
N LYS A 112 18.65 -18.02 -15.29
CA LYS A 112 19.31 -17.52 -14.08
C LYS A 112 18.33 -17.41 -12.93
N ASP A 113 18.73 -17.91 -11.77
CA ASP A 113 18.05 -17.62 -10.52
C ASP A 113 18.23 -16.14 -10.15
N VAL A 114 17.15 -15.51 -9.70
CA VAL A 114 17.12 -14.11 -9.26
C VAL A 114 16.27 -13.98 -8.01
N LEU A 115 16.48 -12.90 -7.27
CA LEU A 115 15.56 -12.45 -6.24
C LEU A 115 14.60 -11.44 -6.86
N CYS A 116 13.31 -11.77 -6.90
CA CYS A 116 12.26 -10.91 -7.41
C CYS A 116 11.60 -10.14 -6.27
N VAL A 117 11.28 -8.87 -6.52
CA VAL A 117 10.37 -8.09 -5.69
C VAL A 117 9.07 -7.89 -6.47
N SER A 118 7.97 -8.42 -5.95
CA SER A 118 6.65 -8.27 -6.55
C SER A 118 5.90 -7.14 -5.87
N ILE A 119 5.31 -6.26 -6.67
CA ILE A 119 4.39 -5.23 -6.19
C ILE A 119 3.01 -5.86 -5.99
N ALA A 120 2.40 -5.60 -4.84
CA ALA A 120 1.06 -6.09 -4.52
C ALA A 120 0.12 -4.90 -4.20
N SER A 121 -0.25 -4.73 -2.94
CA SER A 121 -1.34 -3.88 -2.45
C SER A 121 -1.09 -2.37 -2.57
N VAL A 122 -0.87 -1.85 -3.79
CA VAL A 122 -0.77 -0.41 -4.05
C VAL A 122 -2.15 0.23 -3.88
N PHE A 123 -2.27 1.15 -2.94
CA PHE A 123 -3.52 1.82 -2.65
C PHE A 123 -3.35 3.28 -2.23
N CYS A 124 -4.11 4.18 -2.88
CA CYS A 124 -4.21 5.58 -2.50
C CYS A 124 -5.65 5.89 -2.02
N PRO A 125 -5.83 6.32 -0.75
CA PRO A 125 -7.13 6.71 -0.22
C PRO A 125 -7.81 7.79 -1.08
N VAL A 126 -9.14 7.71 -1.21
CA VAL A 126 -9.93 8.57 -2.12
C VAL A 126 -9.60 10.06 -1.97
N ARG A 127 -9.45 10.54 -0.73
CA ARG A 127 -9.13 11.95 -0.41
C ARG A 127 -7.76 12.43 -0.94
N TYR A 128 -6.85 11.51 -1.27
CA TYR A 128 -5.51 11.82 -1.76
C TYR A 128 -5.32 11.48 -3.25
N ARG A 129 -6.32 10.84 -3.90
CA ARG A 129 -6.28 10.55 -5.34
C ARG A 129 -6.23 11.84 -6.16
N GLY A 130 -5.61 11.77 -7.34
CA GLY A 130 -5.47 12.93 -8.24
C GLY A 130 -4.29 13.87 -7.92
N HIS A 131 -3.57 13.65 -6.82
CA HIS A 131 -2.43 14.49 -6.40
C HIS A 131 -1.06 13.86 -6.67
N GLY A 132 -0.99 12.74 -7.40
CA GLY A 132 0.27 12.09 -7.80
C GLY A 132 0.97 11.25 -6.72
N TYR A 133 0.42 11.10 -5.51
CA TYR A 133 1.06 10.34 -4.44
C TYR A 133 1.29 8.86 -4.76
N ALA A 134 0.36 8.20 -5.46
CA ALA A 134 0.55 6.82 -5.89
C ALA A 134 1.70 6.69 -6.92
N THR A 135 1.86 7.69 -7.80
CA THR A 135 2.98 7.74 -8.75
C THR A 135 4.29 7.94 -8.01
N LEU A 136 4.36 8.96 -7.14
CA LEU A 136 5.56 9.25 -6.34
C LEU A 136 6.01 8.07 -5.47
N MET A 137 5.07 7.26 -4.97
CA MET A 137 5.37 6.05 -4.21
C MET A 137 6.08 4.97 -5.03
N MET A 138 5.88 4.95 -6.35
CA MET A 138 6.37 3.90 -7.24
C MET A 138 7.62 4.31 -8.05
N GLU A 139 8.10 5.54 -7.86
CA GLU A 139 9.35 6.08 -8.45
C GLU A 139 10.59 5.64 -7.67
#